data_AF-A0AB33A7I7-F1
#
_entry.id   AF-A0AB33A7I7-F1
#
_cell.length_a   1.000
_cell.length_b   1.000
_cell.length_c   1.000
_cell.angle_alpha   90.00
_cell.angle_beta   90.00
_cell.angle_gamma   90.00
#
_symmetry.space_group_name_H-M   'P 1'
#
loop_
_entity.id
_entity.type
_entity.pdbx_description
1 polymer ?
#
loop_
_entity_poly.entity_id
_entity_poly.type
_entity_poly.pdbx_seq_one_letter_code
_entity_poly.pdbx_strand_id
1 'polypeptide(L)'
;MGTVATTGDPVIQMHKGVAASARSAVAGLPTVDSVGMRSGHAGILEAALGETRKSLEELGRVADVGAGGAKGLADQDVENGRKYEGWDSPELQVKGAWHGEVRVI
;
A
#
# COMPACT_ATOMS: atom_id res chain seq x y z
N MET A 1 -0.52 -1.60 30.63
CA MET A 1 0.44 -2.39 29.82
C MET A 1 -0.06 -2.36 28.39
N GLY A 2 0.43 -1.43 27.58
CA GLY A 2 0.06 -1.32 26.17
C GLY A 2 1.09 -2.07 25.33
N THR A 3 0.65 -3.06 24.57
CA THR A 3 1.48 -3.69 23.55
C THR A 3 1.82 -2.63 22.53
N VAL A 4 3.06 -2.12 22.56
CA VAL A 4 3.60 -1.33 21.46
C VAL A 4 3.72 -2.30 20.30
N ALA A 5 2.79 -2.17 19.36
CA ALA A 5 2.81 -2.93 18.13
C ALA A 5 4.11 -2.54 17.39
N THR A 6 5.14 -3.38 17.50
CA THR A 6 6.39 -3.27 16.72
C THR A 6 6.14 -3.52 15.22
N THR A 7 4.90 -3.81 14.83
CA THR A 7 4.41 -3.76 13.46
C THR A 7 4.30 -2.29 13.07
N GLY A 8 5.16 -1.81 12.17
CA GLY A 8 4.98 -0.47 11.56
C GLY A 8 3.57 -0.28 10.97
N ASP A 9 3.27 0.93 10.48
CA ASP A 9 1.96 1.33 9.96
C ASP A 9 1.19 0.16 9.27
N PRO A 10 -0.03 -0.20 9.73
CA PRO A 10 -0.81 -1.30 9.18
C PRO A 10 -0.96 -1.27 7.66
N VAL A 11 -1.04 -0.08 7.05
CA VAL A 11 -1.14 0.09 5.59
C VAL A 11 0.18 -0.29 4.91
N ILE A 12 1.33 0.11 5.49
CA ILE A 12 2.65 -0.31 5.01
C ILE A 12 2.80 -1.83 5.12
N GLN A 13 2.36 -2.43 6.22
CA GLN A 13 2.45 -3.89 6.42
C GLN A 13 1.54 -4.66 5.46
N MET A 14 0.33 -4.15 5.20
CA MET A 14 -0.58 -4.71 4.22
C MET A 14 0.11 -4.79 2.84
N HIS A 15 0.69 -3.68 2.36
CA HIS A 15 1.39 -3.66 1.09
C HIS A 15 2.59 -4.61 1.05
N LYS A 16 3.41 -4.65 2.12
CA LYS A 16 4.53 -5.61 2.22
C LYS A 16 4.06 -7.06 2.18
N GLY A 17 2.94 -7.37 2.85
CA GLY A 17 2.34 -8.70 2.85
C GLY A 17 1.83 -9.13 1.47
N VAL A 18 1.23 -8.20 0.71
CA VAL A 18 0.83 -8.44 -0.69
C VAL A 18 2.05 -8.71 -1.56
N ALA A 19 3.11 -7.90 -1.43
CA ALA A 19 4.34 -8.10 -2.19
C ALA A 19 5.00 -9.46 -1.89
N ALA A 20 5.05 -9.85 -0.61
CA ALA A 20 5.57 -11.15 -0.19
C ALA A 20 4.73 -12.31 -0.74
N SER A 21 3.40 -12.20 -0.65
CA SER A 21 2.47 -13.22 -1.17
C SER A 21 2.59 -13.38 -2.68
N ALA A 22 2.70 -12.29 -3.42
CA ALA A 22 2.88 -12.31 -4.88
C ALA A 22 4.17 -13.03 -5.28
N ARG A 23 5.30 -12.73 -4.63
CA ARG A 23 6.58 -13.42 -4.88
C ARG A 23 6.51 -14.91 -4.52
N SER A 24 5.85 -15.26 -3.43
CA SER A 24 5.62 -16.66 -3.06
C SER A 24 4.78 -17.40 -4.10
N ALA A 25 3.76 -16.75 -4.65
CA ALA A 25 2.93 -17.34 -5.71
C ALA A 25 3.73 -17.56 -7.00
N VAL A 26 4.57 -16.60 -7.42
CA VAL A 26 5.48 -16.74 -8.57
C VAL A 26 6.42 -17.94 -8.42
N ALA A 27 6.98 -18.12 -7.21
CA ALA A 27 7.86 -19.24 -6.90
C ALA A 27 7.12 -20.59 -6.88
N GLY A 28 5.81 -20.57 -6.62
CA GLY A 28 4.95 -21.76 -6.61
C GLY A 28 4.29 -22.08 -7.96
N LEU A 29 4.52 -21.31 -9.02
CA LEU A 29 3.93 -21.59 -10.33
C LEU A 29 4.47 -22.90 -10.90
N PRO A 30 3.61 -23.82 -11.37
CA PRO A 30 4.04 -25.07 -11.97
C PRO A 30 4.74 -24.84 -13.32
N THR A 31 5.54 -25.82 -13.72
CA THR A 31 6.07 -25.92 -15.09
C THR A 31 5.18 -26.84 -15.92
N VAL A 32 5.00 -26.52 -17.20
CA VAL A 32 4.25 -27.39 -18.11
C VAL A 32 5.14 -28.58 -18.49
N ASP A 33 4.68 -29.79 -18.15
CA ASP A 33 5.18 -31.02 -18.76
C ASP A 33 4.27 -31.37 -19.93
N SER A 34 4.85 -31.46 -21.13
CA SER A 34 4.11 -31.66 -22.39
C SER A 34 3.99 -33.14 -22.77
N VAL A 35 4.47 -34.07 -21.95
CA VAL A 35 4.37 -35.51 -22.22
C VAL A 35 2.91 -35.93 -22.39
N GLY A 36 2.58 -36.46 -23.57
CA GLY A 36 1.22 -36.91 -23.92
C GLY A 36 0.24 -35.78 -24.30
N MET A 37 0.67 -34.51 -24.28
CA MET A 37 -0.17 -33.39 -24.70
C MET A 37 -0.13 -33.20 -26.22
N ARG A 38 -1.24 -32.73 -26.80
CA ARG A 38 -1.22 -32.18 -28.17
C ARG A 38 -0.41 -30.88 -28.17
N SER A 39 0.38 -30.64 -29.22
CA SER A 39 1.28 -29.48 -29.34
C SER A 39 0.62 -28.14 -29.03
N GLY A 40 -0.63 -27.93 -29.45
CA GLY A 40 -1.38 -26.70 -29.18
C GLY A 40 -1.77 -26.49 -27.72
N HIS A 41 -2.01 -27.55 -26.95
CA HIS A 41 -2.43 -27.41 -25.55
C HIS A 41 -1.27 -27.05 -24.62
N ALA A 42 -0.09 -27.62 -24.86
CA ALA A 42 1.10 -27.26 -24.09
C ALA A 42 1.41 -25.77 -24.25
N GLY A 43 1.37 -25.25 -25.49
CA GLY A 43 1.59 -23.83 -25.75
C GLY A 43 0.56 -22.89 -25.09
N ILE A 44 -0.72 -23.29 -25.03
CA ILE A 44 -1.75 -22.50 -24.32
C ILE A 44 -1.47 -22.43 -22.82
N LEU A 45 -1.09 -23.55 -22.20
CA LEU A 45 -0.76 -23.59 -20.78
C LEU A 45 0.50 -22.79 -20.47
N GLU A 46 1.54 -22.91 -21.29
CA GLU A 46 2.77 -22.13 -21.14
C GLU A 46 2.49 -20.63 -21.24
N ALA A 47 1.69 -20.20 -22.22
CA ALA A 47 1.30 -18.81 -22.38
C ALA A 47 0.50 -18.31 -21.17
N ALA A 48 -0.48 -19.09 -20.68
CA ALA A 48 -1.28 -18.72 -19.52
C ALA A 48 -0.44 -18.61 -18.23
N LEU A 49 0.48 -19.55 -18.00
CA LEU A 49 1.40 -19.50 -16.86
C LEU A 49 2.41 -18.35 -16.98
N GLY A 50 2.87 -18.05 -18.20
CA GLY A 50 3.70 -16.89 -18.48
C GLY A 50 3.00 -15.56 -18.13
N GLU A 51 1.76 -15.40 -18.56
CA GLU A 51 0.97 -14.20 -18.25
C GLU A 51 0.64 -14.10 -16.75
N THR A 52 0.36 -15.24 -16.10
CA THR A 52 0.15 -15.30 -14.65
C THR A 52 1.41 -14.86 -13.89
N ARG A 53 2.59 -15.36 -14.30
CA ARG A 53 3.88 -14.96 -13.72
C ARG A 53 4.09 -13.46 -13.82
N LYS A 54 3.91 -12.90 -15.02
CA LYS A 54 4.08 -11.47 -15.29
C LYS A 54 3.13 -10.62 -14.43
N SER A 55 1.85 -11.04 -14.33
CA SER A 55 0.85 -10.34 -13.53
C SER A 55 1.19 -10.34 -12.03
N LEU A 56 1.69 -11.46 -11.50
CA LEU A 56 2.10 -11.55 -10.09
C LEU A 56 3.37 -10.74 -9.81
N GLU A 57 4.33 -10.72 -10.73
CA GLU A 57 5.52 -9.86 -10.62
C GLU A 57 5.15 -8.38 -10.62
N GLU A 58 4.20 -7.97 -11.47
CA GLU A 58 3.66 -6.62 -11.49
C GLU A 58 2.96 -6.27 -10.17
N LEU A 59 2.11 -7.18 -9.67
CA LEU A 59 1.42 -7.00 -8.40
C LEU A 59 2.43 -6.80 -7.25
N GLY A 60 3.50 -7.59 -7.22
CA GLY A 60 4.58 -7.43 -6.26
C GLY A 60 5.21 -6.04 -6.31
N ARG A 61 5.50 -5.54 -7.52
CA ARG A 61 6.08 -4.21 -7.74
C ARG A 61 5.14 -3.09 -7.31
N VAL A 62 3.87 -3.14 -7.69
CA VAL A 62 2.87 -2.12 -7.30
C VAL A 62 2.67 -2.11 -5.78
N ALA A 63 2.70 -3.28 -5.15
CA ALA A 63 2.64 -3.37 -3.69
C ALA A 63 3.88 -2.74 -3.02
N ASP A 64 5.09 -2.91 -3.56
CA ASP A 64 6.28 -2.22 -3.06
C ASP A 64 6.15 -0.68 -3.18
N VAL A 65 5.62 -0.19 -4.31
CA VAL A 65 5.33 1.24 -4.49
C VAL A 65 4.30 1.73 -3.48
N GLY A 66 3.23 0.97 -3.24
CA GLY A 66 2.22 1.28 -2.22
C GLY A 66 2.81 1.37 -0.81
N ALA A 67 3.70 0.46 -0.45
CA ALA A 67 4.41 0.52 0.84
C ALA A 67 5.30 1.77 0.95
N GLY A 68 5.99 2.16 -0.13
CA GLY A 68 6.78 3.38 -0.19
C GLY A 68 5.95 4.65 -0.07
N GLY A 69 4.82 4.71 -0.79
CA GLY A 69 3.87 5.83 -0.74
C GLY A 69 3.24 5.99 0.65
N ALA A 70 2.79 4.89 1.26
CA ALA A 70 2.23 4.90 2.61
C ALA A 70 3.26 5.37 3.65
N LYS A 71 4.54 4.97 3.50
CA LYS A 71 5.62 5.50 4.33
C LYS A 71 5.79 7.01 4.16
N GLY A 72 5.82 7.49 2.92
CA GLY A 72 5.96 8.92 2.64
C GLY A 72 4.85 9.77 3.27
N LEU A 73 3.60 9.29 3.23
CA LEU A 73 2.47 9.94 3.89
C LEU A 73 2.62 9.92 5.42
N ALA A 74 3.01 8.78 6.01
CA ALA A 74 3.24 8.71 7.45
C ALA A 74 4.36 9.66 7.91
N ASP A 75 5.43 9.79 7.14
CA ASP A 75 6.52 10.74 7.43
C ASP A 75 6.01 12.20 7.34
N GLN A 76 5.16 12.53 6.37
CA GLN A 76 4.50 13.84 6.24
C GLN A 76 3.54 14.13 7.41
N ASP A 77 2.75 13.15 7.84
CA ASP A 77 1.83 13.30 8.96
C ASP A 77 2.59 13.59 10.26
N VAL A 78 3.72 12.92 10.49
CA VAL A 78 4.60 13.19 11.63
C VAL A 78 5.22 14.59 11.54
N GLU A 79 5.68 15.00 10.36
CA GLU A 79 6.23 16.35 10.15
C GLU A 79 5.18 17.44 10.40
N ASN A 80 3.97 17.28 9.86
CA ASN A 80 2.87 18.23 10.04
C ASN A 80 2.39 18.26 11.50
N GLY A 81 2.23 17.09 12.13
CA GLY A 81 1.84 16.99 13.53
C GLY A 81 2.79 17.73 14.46
N ARG A 82 4.11 17.67 14.21
CA ARG A 82 5.12 18.42 14.98
C ARG A 82 5.14 19.91 14.67
N LYS A 83 4.69 20.34 13.48
CA LYS A 83 4.61 21.76 13.10
C LYS A 83 3.38 22.47 13.66
N TYR A 84 2.29 21.73 13.90
CA TYR A 84 1.02 22.28 14.37
C TYR A 84 0.62 21.79 15.78
N GLU A 85 1.51 21.11 16.50
CA GLU A 85 1.33 20.83 17.93
C GLU A 85 1.20 22.15 18.69
N GLY A 86 -0.01 22.42 19.22
CA GLY A 86 -0.36 23.69 19.87
C GLY A 86 -1.11 24.68 18.98
N TRP A 87 -1.50 24.32 17.76
CA TRP A 87 -2.48 25.10 17.01
C TRP A 87 -3.87 24.90 17.62
N ASP A 88 -4.26 25.80 18.52
CA ASP A 88 -5.67 26.03 18.83
C ASP A 88 -6.34 26.42 17.50
N SER A 89 -7.04 25.47 16.88
CA SER A 89 -7.80 25.73 15.66
C SER A 89 -8.65 26.96 15.92
N PRO A 90 -8.60 28.01 15.07
CA PRO A 90 -9.52 29.12 15.24
C PRO A 90 -10.93 28.55 15.21
N GLU A 91 -11.77 28.96 16.16
CA GLU A 91 -13.17 28.59 16.20
C GLU A 91 -13.72 28.68 14.77
N LEU A 92 -14.28 27.58 14.26
CA LEU A 92 -14.89 27.52 12.93
C LEU A 92 -15.83 28.72 12.79
N GLN A 93 -15.41 29.73 12.04
CA GLN A 93 -16.24 30.91 11.83
C GLN A 93 -17.36 30.55 10.87
N VAL A 94 -18.48 30.12 11.43
CA VAL A 94 -19.70 29.84 10.69
C VAL A 94 -20.25 31.18 10.21
N LYS A 95 -20.36 31.35 8.90
CA LYS A 95 -20.85 32.59 8.27
C LYS A 95 -22.18 33.03 8.91
N GLY A 96 -22.14 34.12 9.67
CA GLY A 96 -23.30 34.71 10.36
C GLY A 96 -23.29 34.58 11.90
N ALA A 97 -22.36 33.83 12.49
CA ALA A 97 -22.18 33.81 13.94
C ALA A 97 -21.30 34.98 14.40
N TRP A 98 -21.65 35.56 15.56
CA TRP A 98 -20.86 36.64 16.17
C TRP A 98 -19.70 36.02 16.96
N HIS A 99 -18.47 36.39 16.62
CA HIS A 99 -17.23 35.79 17.16
C HIS A 99 -16.46 36.71 18.11
N GLY A 100 -17.14 37.64 18.78
CA GLY A 100 -16.50 38.57 19.71
C GLY A 100 -15.69 39.68 19.04
N GLU A 101 -15.01 40.50 19.85
CA GLU A 101 -14.11 41.55 19.36
C GLU A 101 -12.83 40.94 18.79
N VAL A 102 -12.52 41.28 17.53
CA VAL A 102 -11.28 40.89 16.87
C VAL A 102 -10.12 41.59 17.56
N ARG A 103 -9.28 40.84 18.29
CA ARG A 103 -7.96 41.34 18.72
C ARG A 103 -6.99 41.22 17.55
N VAL A 104 -6.58 42.38 17.03
CA VAL A 104 -5.46 42.49 16.10
C VAL A 104 -4.17 42.44 16.93
N ILE A 105 -3.31 41.46 16.66
CA ILE A 105 -1.92 41.38 17.17
C ILE A 105 -1.00 41.80 16.03
#